data_AF-A0A854DCC4-F1
#
_entry.id   AF-A0A854DCC4-F1
#
_cell.length_a   1.000
_cell.length_b   1.000
_cell.length_c   1.000
_cell.angle_alpha   90.00
_cell.angle_beta   90.00
_cell.angle_gamma   90.00
#
_symmetry.space_group_name_H-M   'P 1'
#
loop_
_entity.id
_entity.type
_entity.pdbx_description
1 polymer ?
#
loop_
_entity_poly.entity_id
_entity_poly.type
_entity_poly.pdbx_seq_one_letter_code
_entity_poly.pdbx_strand_id
1 'polypeptide(L)'
;MPDQLDQPLPDSRLRWLRRTHPARASRSDGFGRFAEATARFMGSPQFVLYMSIFVIAWIVANLVLVKVQRAWDPYPFILLNLAFSTQASYSAPLIMLAQNRQDDRDRVTAEQDRQRAQRNLEDTEFLTREIAALRLAMNDVATRDFVRSELRDMLSEILAEERLTREEIAEFQEGADDETGNHPGHHPSR
;
A
#
# COMPACT_ATOMS: atom_id res chain seq x y z
N MET A 1 -2.04 37.13 46.88
CA MET A 1 -2.87 36.78 45.70
C MET A 1 -2.22 37.44 44.49
N PRO A 2 -1.35 36.73 43.74
CA PRO A 2 -0.81 37.21 42.48
C PRO A 2 -1.84 36.99 41.36
N ASP A 3 -2.35 38.08 40.82
CA ASP A 3 -3.22 38.13 39.65
C ASP A 3 -2.41 38.11 38.35
N GLN A 4 -2.94 37.35 37.37
CA GLN A 4 -2.79 37.52 35.92
C GLN A 4 -1.38 37.49 35.30
N LEU A 5 -0.90 36.28 35.05
CA LEU A 5 0.01 35.97 33.94
C LEU A 5 -0.47 34.69 33.26
N ASP A 6 -1.31 34.84 32.23
CA ASP A 6 -1.36 33.95 31.05
C ASP A 6 -2.61 34.27 30.24
N GLN A 7 -2.47 35.24 29.34
CA GLN A 7 -3.42 35.46 28.28
C GLN A 7 -2.64 35.41 26.96
N PRO A 8 -2.76 34.35 26.16
CA PRO A 8 -2.07 34.31 24.88
C PRO A 8 -2.69 35.36 23.96
N LEU A 9 -1.85 36.23 23.40
CA LEU A 9 -2.25 37.22 22.41
C LEU A 9 -2.87 36.50 21.20
N PRO A 10 -4.03 36.95 20.67
CA PRO A 10 -4.51 36.45 19.39
C PRO A 10 -3.66 37.06 18.28
N ASP A 11 -2.80 36.23 17.69
CA ASP A 11 -1.97 36.59 16.54
C ASP A 11 -2.83 36.70 15.26
N SER A 12 -3.65 37.75 15.21
CA SER A 12 -4.59 38.08 14.15
C SER A 12 -4.04 39.16 13.22
N ARG A 13 -2.79 39.03 12.74
CA ARG A 13 -2.19 40.01 11.81
C ARG A 13 -1.49 39.44 10.58
N LEU A 14 -1.61 38.15 10.28
CA LEU A 14 -1.01 37.56 9.07
C LEU A 14 -2.01 36.84 8.15
N ARG A 15 -3.28 37.27 8.12
CA ARG A 15 -4.25 36.77 7.12
C ARG A 15 -4.15 37.43 5.74
N TRP A 16 -3.46 38.56 5.61
CA TRP A 16 -3.47 39.34 4.37
C TRP A 16 -2.44 38.88 3.31
N LEU A 17 -1.47 38.02 3.65
CA LEU A 17 -0.51 37.47 2.69
C LEU A 17 -0.97 36.16 2.01
N ARG A 18 -2.13 35.61 2.38
CA ARG A 18 -2.65 34.36 1.79
C ARG A 18 -3.75 34.63 0.76
N ARG A 19 -3.54 35.61 -0.12
CA ARG A 19 -4.48 35.92 -1.22
C ARG A 19 -3.78 36.14 -2.56
N THR A 20 -2.64 35.49 -2.78
CA THR A 20 -1.95 35.47 -4.07
C THR A 20 -1.44 34.06 -4.39
N HIS A 21 -2.26 33.03 -4.16
CA HIS A 21 -2.11 31.82 -4.96
C HIS A 21 -2.98 31.99 -6.20
N PRO A 22 -2.41 32.29 -7.38
CA PRO A 22 -3.20 32.30 -8.59
C PRO A 22 -3.59 30.85 -8.86
N ALA A 23 -4.86 30.53 -8.67
CA ALA A 23 -5.48 29.35 -9.23
C ALA A 23 -5.46 29.48 -10.76
N ARG A 24 -4.30 29.23 -11.40
CA ARG A 24 -4.19 29.06 -12.85
C ARG A 24 -4.54 27.62 -13.23
N ALA A 25 -5.73 27.19 -12.86
CA ALA A 25 -6.25 25.87 -13.21
C ALA A 25 -7.65 26.03 -13.82
N SER A 26 -7.78 26.82 -14.90
CA SER A 26 -8.99 26.79 -15.75
C SER A 26 -8.80 27.54 -17.09
N ARG A 27 -7.65 27.40 -17.76
CA ARG A 27 -7.51 27.91 -19.15
C ARG A 27 -6.81 26.92 -20.07
N SER A 28 -6.76 25.63 -19.70
CA SER A 28 -5.87 24.66 -20.33
C SER A 28 -6.55 23.42 -20.93
N ASP A 29 -7.88 23.35 -20.99
CA ASP A 29 -8.58 22.19 -21.57
C ASP A 29 -8.35 22.07 -23.09
N GLY A 30 -8.18 23.19 -23.80
CA GLY A 30 -7.81 23.18 -25.22
C GLY A 30 -6.35 22.76 -25.45
N PHE A 31 -5.42 23.48 -24.81
CA PHE A 31 -3.98 23.25 -24.96
C PHE A 31 -3.52 21.92 -24.34
N GLY A 32 -4.15 21.46 -23.27
CA GLY A 32 -3.84 20.18 -22.62
C GLY A 32 -4.17 18.99 -23.52
N ARG A 33 -5.35 18.99 -24.16
CA ARG A 33 -5.73 17.96 -25.13
C ARG A 33 -4.86 18.01 -26.39
N PHE A 34 -4.52 19.20 -26.87
CA PHE A 34 -3.60 19.36 -28.00
C PHE A 34 -2.18 18.85 -27.68
N ALA A 35 -1.66 19.16 -26.49
CA ALA A 35 -0.36 18.67 -26.04
C ALA A 35 -0.36 17.14 -25.87
N GLU A 36 -1.44 16.55 -25.33
CA GLU A 36 -1.57 15.10 -25.20
C GLU A 36 -1.65 14.39 -26.56
N ALA A 37 -2.40 14.96 -27.52
CA ALA A 37 -2.44 14.46 -28.89
C ALA A 37 -1.08 14.59 -29.58
N THR A 38 -0.40 15.73 -29.42
CA THR A 38 0.93 15.97 -29.99
C THR A 38 1.96 15.02 -29.37
N ALA A 39 1.93 14.78 -28.06
CA ALA A 39 2.83 13.84 -27.39
C ALA A 39 2.63 12.40 -27.90
N ARG A 40 1.38 11.95 -28.06
CA ARG A 40 1.08 10.64 -28.67
C ARG A 40 1.55 10.56 -30.12
N PHE A 41 1.42 11.64 -30.88
CA PHE A 41 1.83 11.70 -32.27
C PHE A 41 3.36 11.69 -32.43
N MET A 42 4.07 12.49 -31.64
CA MET A 42 5.54 12.64 -31.70
C MET A 42 6.28 11.40 -31.18
N GLY A 43 5.67 10.63 -30.27
CA GLY A 43 6.20 9.36 -29.76
C GLY A 43 5.93 8.15 -30.66
N SER A 44 5.19 8.30 -31.76
CA SER A 44 4.89 7.20 -32.68
C SER A 44 6.00 7.00 -33.72
N PRO A 45 6.45 5.77 -34.00
CA PRO A 45 7.42 5.49 -35.06
C PRO A 45 6.92 5.88 -36.46
N GLN A 46 5.60 6.02 -36.63
CA GLN A 46 5.01 6.46 -37.90
C GLN A 46 5.32 7.93 -38.21
N PHE A 47 5.48 8.80 -37.20
CA PHE A 47 5.81 10.22 -37.41
C PHE A 47 7.16 10.39 -38.11
N VAL A 48 8.17 9.66 -37.65
CA VAL A 48 9.52 9.69 -38.24
C VAL A 48 9.46 9.24 -39.70
N LEU A 49 8.71 8.18 -40.01
CA LEU A 49 8.53 7.70 -41.38
C LEU A 49 7.91 8.76 -42.29
N TYR A 50 6.81 9.40 -41.87
CA TYR A 50 6.18 10.47 -42.64
C TYR A 50 7.12 11.65 -42.87
N MET A 51 7.87 12.07 -41.86
CA MET A 51 8.84 13.16 -41.98
C MET A 51 9.99 12.80 -42.94
N SER A 52 10.52 11.58 -42.88
CA SER A 52 11.54 11.11 -43.82
C SER A 52 11.02 11.09 -45.26
N ILE A 53 9.81 10.59 -45.48
CA ILE A 53 9.17 10.58 -46.81
C ILE A 53 9.00 12.01 -47.33
N PHE A 54 8.54 12.94 -46.49
CA PHE A 54 8.38 14.34 -46.86
C PHE A 54 9.71 14.98 -47.31
N VAL A 55 10.78 14.78 -46.54
CA VAL A 55 12.12 15.29 -46.88
C VAL A 55 12.62 14.70 -48.20
N ILE A 56 12.51 13.38 -48.37
CA ILE A 56 12.92 12.71 -49.61
C ILE A 56 12.11 13.23 -50.80
N ALA A 57 10.79 13.35 -50.67
CA ALA A 57 9.92 13.87 -51.71
C ALA A 57 10.26 15.32 -52.09
N TRP A 58 10.57 16.18 -51.10
CA TRP A 58 10.98 17.56 -51.33
C TRP A 58 12.29 17.65 -52.12
N ILE A 59 13.28 16.83 -51.74
CA ILE A 59 14.57 16.75 -52.42
C ILE A 59 14.35 16.27 -53.85
N VAL A 60 13.62 15.17 -54.06
CA VAL A 60 13.34 14.61 -55.40
C VAL A 60 12.60 15.61 -56.28
N ALA A 61 11.57 16.27 -55.76
CA ALA A 61 10.81 17.28 -56.50
C ALA A 61 11.72 18.44 -56.94
N ASN A 62 12.60 18.94 -56.05
CA ASN A 62 13.54 19.99 -56.41
C ASN A 62 14.61 19.52 -57.40
N LEU A 63 15.12 18.29 -57.31
CA LEU A 63 16.05 17.74 -58.32
C LEU A 63 15.40 17.66 -59.71
N VAL A 64 14.12 17.26 -59.78
CA VAL A 64 13.38 17.23 -61.06
C VAL A 64 13.17 18.64 -61.60
N LEU A 65 12.78 19.59 -60.75
CA LEU A 65 12.62 21.00 -61.14
C LEU A 65 13.95 21.65 -61.59
N VAL A 66 15.09 21.30 -60.96
CA VAL A 66 16.43 21.71 -61.40
C VAL A 66 16.72 21.23 -62.82
N LYS A 67 16.38 19.99 -63.17
CA LYS A 67 16.55 19.47 -64.54
C LYS A 67 15.74 20.22 -65.59
N VAL A 68 14.63 20.86 -65.19
CA VAL A 68 13.75 21.67 -66.06
C VAL A 68 14.10 23.18 -65.98
N GLN A 69 15.25 23.55 -65.38
CA GLN A 69 15.68 24.93 -65.14
C GLN A 69 14.68 25.78 -64.33
N ARG A 70 13.77 25.15 -63.59
CA ARG A 70 12.71 25.80 -62.81
C ARG A 70 12.81 25.42 -61.34
N ALA A 71 14.04 25.31 -60.83
CA ALA A 71 14.31 25.00 -59.43
C ALA A 71 13.72 26.06 -58.49
N TRP A 72 12.90 25.64 -57.53
CA TRP A 72 12.40 26.52 -56.48
C TRP A 72 13.34 26.58 -55.27
N ASP A 73 14.05 25.48 -54.97
CA ASP A 73 15.05 25.40 -53.89
C ASP A 73 16.29 24.63 -54.36
N PRO A 74 17.26 25.29 -55.04
CA PRO A 74 18.51 24.67 -55.47
C PRO A 74 19.38 24.24 -54.28
N TYR A 75 20.25 23.25 -54.49
CA TYR A 75 21.26 22.83 -53.50
C TYR A 75 22.06 24.07 -53.03
N PRO A 76 22.12 24.38 -51.71
CA PRO A 76 21.97 23.48 -50.55
C PRO A 76 20.59 23.44 -49.85
N PHE A 77 19.47 23.70 -50.54
CA PHE A 77 18.10 23.65 -50.00
C PHE A 77 17.84 24.62 -48.84
N ILE A 78 17.98 25.92 -49.10
CA ILE A 78 17.87 26.97 -48.07
C ILE A 78 16.46 27.05 -47.47
N LEU A 79 15.42 26.80 -48.26
CA LEU A 79 14.04 26.88 -47.78
C LEU A 79 13.72 25.72 -46.84
N LEU A 80 14.19 24.51 -47.17
CA LEU A 80 14.06 23.36 -46.29
C LEU A 80 14.79 23.60 -44.96
N ASN A 81 16.01 24.14 -45.02
CA ASN A 81 16.77 24.44 -43.81
C ASN A 81 16.10 25.53 -42.95
N LEU A 82 15.57 26.58 -43.58
CA LEU A 82 14.82 27.63 -42.90
C LEU A 82 13.58 27.06 -42.20
N ALA A 83 12.82 26.20 -42.90
CA ALA A 83 11.65 25.54 -42.33
C ALA A 83 11.99 24.68 -41.11
N PHE A 84 13.04 23.86 -41.17
CA PHE A 84 13.51 23.07 -40.03
C PHE A 84 13.99 23.94 -38.87
N SER A 85 14.68 25.04 -39.16
CA SER A 85 15.13 25.99 -38.13
C SER A 85 13.94 26.62 -37.40
N THR A 86 12.93 27.05 -38.13
CA THR A 86 11.68 27.57 -37.55
C THR A 86 10.92 26.48 -36.79
N GLN A 87 10.85 25.26 -37.32
CA GLN A 87 10.21 24.12 -36.65
C GLN A 87 10.85 23.87 -35.28
N ALA A 88 12.18 23.82 -35.21
CA ALA A 88 12.90 23.61 -33.95
C ALA A 88 12.64 24.76 -32.96
N SER A 89 12.68 26.00 -33.44
CA SER A 89 12.44 27.20 -32.61
C SER A 89 11.03 27.22 -32.01
N TYR A 90 10.00 26.85 -32.77
CA TYR A 90 8.62 26.78 -32.26
C TYR A 90 8.35 25.53 -31.41
N SER A 91 9.07 24.43 -31.65
CA SER A 91 8.91 23.20 -30.86
C SER A 91 9.43 23.36 -29.44
N ALA A 92 10.54 24.06 -29.23
CA ALA A 92 11.15 24.26 -27.90
C ALA A 92 10.16 24.79 -26.82
N PRO A 93 9.42 25.89 -27.03
CA PRO A 93 8.47 26.39 -26.04
C PRO A 93 7.26 25.46 -25.86
N LEU A 94 6.81 24.77 -26.91
CA LEU A 94 5.71 23.80 -26.82
C LEU A 94 6.14 22.58 -25.98
N ILE A 95 7.35 22.08 -26.20
CA ILE A 95 7.95 20.99 -25.43
C ILE A 95 8.11 21.41 -23.98
N MET A 96 8.60 22.62 -23.70
CA MET A 96 8.74 23.14 -22.32
C MET A 96 7.39 23.18 -21.60
N LEU A 97 6.33 23.60 -22.28
CA LEU A 97 4.98 23.60 -21.70
C LEU A 97 4.43 22.18 -21.46
N ALA A 98 4.73 21.25 -22.37
CA ALA A 98 4.36 19.84 -22.19
C ALA A 98 5.12 19.20 -21.02
N GLN A 99 6.42 19.51 -20.88
CA GLN A 99 7.28 19.04 -19.80
C GLN A 99 6.81 19.58 -18.44
N ASN A 100 6.54 20.88 -18.31
CA ASN A 100 6.02 21.45 -17.06
C ASN A 100 4.77 20.73 -16.54
N ARG A 101 3.89 20.29 -17.45
CA ARG A 101 2.68 19.54 -17.08
C ARG A 101 2.97 18.09 -16.71
N GLN A 102 3.98 17.48 -17.31
CA GLN A 102 4.43 16.14 -16.95
C GLN A 102 5.06 16.16 -15.56
N ASP A 103 5.93 17.14 -15.30
CA ASP A 103 6.57 17.34 -14.00
C ASP A 103 5.55 17.57 -12.87
N ASP A 104 4.48 18.33 -13.13
CA ASP A 104 3.39 18.54 -12.18
C ASP A 104 2.66 17.21 -11.84
N ARG A 105 2.39 16.35 -12.83
CA ARG A 105 1.78 15.03 -12.62
C ARG A 105 2.72 14.08 -11.88
N ASP A 106 3.98 14.08 -12.26
CA ASP A 106 5.02 13.24 -11.67
C ASP A 106 5.23 13.62 -10.19
N ARG A 107 5.17 14.92 -9.88
CA ARG A 107 5.19 15.42 -8.50
C ARG A 107 4.02 14.91 -7.67
N VAL A 108 2.79 15.04 -8.17
CA VAL A 108 1.58 14.55 -7.45
C VAL A 108 1.67 13.04 -7.22
N THR A 109 2.11 12.29 -8.24
CA THR A 109 2.29 10.85 -8.15
C THR A 109 3.34 10.50 -7.10
N ALA A 110 4.47 11.20 -7.07
CA ALA A 110 5.52 11.00 -6.08
C ALA A 110 5.08 11.38 -4.65
N GLU A 111 4.27 12.42 -4.48
CA GLU A 111 3.69 12.78 -3.17
C GLU A 111 2.71 11.70 -2.67
N GLN A 112 1.85 11.17 -3.55
CA GLN A 112 0.95 10.07 -3.21
C GLN A 112 1.71 8.79 -2.87
N ASP A 113 2.76 8.46 -3.61
CA ASP A 113 3.59 7.29 -3.35
C ASP A 113 4.27 7.37 -1.98
N ARG A 114 4.82 8.55 -1.63
CA ARG A 114 5.37 8.80 -0.28
C ARG A 114 4.33 8.62 0.82
N GLN A 115 3.11 9.13 0.64
CA GLN A 115 2.03 8.95 1.62
C GLN A 115 1.62 7.48 1.77
N ARG A 116 1.55 6.74 0.66
CA ARG A 116 1.27 5.29 0.69
C ARG A 116 2.38 4.54 1.41
N ALA A 117 3.64 4.86 1.14
CA ALA A 117 4.78 4.24 1.80
C ALA A 117 4.75 4.51 3.33
N GLN A 118 4.43 5.73 3.76
CA GLN A 118 4.26 6.05 5.18
C GLN A 118 3.15 5.23 5.84
N ARG A 119 1.96 5.15 5.22
CA ARG A 119 0.86 4.32 5.74
C ARG A 119 1.23 2.85 5.82
N ASN A 120 1.91 2.31 4.81
CA ASN A 120 2.36 0.92 4.83
C ASN A 120 3.35 0.64 5.98
N LEU A 121 4.24 1.60 6.28
CA LEU A 121 5.13 1.50 7.44
C LEU A 121 4.33 1.52 8.75
N GLU A 122 3.41 2.45 8.90
CA GLU A 122 2.53 2.55 10.08
C GLU A 122 1.69 1.26 10.28
N ASP A 123 1.10 0.72 9.22
CA ASP A 123 0.34 -0.54 9.24
C ASP A 123 1.24 -1.71 9.63
N THR A 124 2.47 -1.75 9.12
CA THR A 124 3.45 -2.81 9.47
C THR A 124 3.85 -2.71 10.94
N GLU A 125 4.10 -1.50 11.45
CA GLU A 125 4.42 -1.28 12.86
C GLU A 125 3.24 -1.66 13.77
N PHE A 126 2.01 -1.32 13.37
CA PHE A 126 0.79 -1.70 14.08
C PHE A 126 0.64 -3.21 14.14
N LEU A 127 0.71 -3.91 13.00
CA LEU A 127 0.63 -5.37 12.95
C LEU A 127 1.74 -6.04 13.75
N THR A 128 2.96 -5.50 13.71
CA THR A 128 4.09 -6.03 14.50
C THR A 128 3.82 -5.91 16.00
N ARG A 129 3.27 -4.78 16.44
CA ARG A 129 2.90 -4.57 17.85
C ARG A 129 1.75 -5.49 18.27
N GLU A 130 0.75 -5.65 17.41
CA GLU A 130 -0.39 -6.51 17.67
C GLU A 130 0.03 -7.99 17.76
N ILE A 131 0.91 -8.45 16.86
CA ILE A 131 1.50 -9.80 16.91
C ILE A 131 2.32 -9.99 18.18
N ALA A 132 3.09 -9.00 18.61
CA ALA A 132 3.86 -9.08 19.85
C ALA A 132 2.94 -9.18 21.08
N ALA A 133 1.85 -8.39 21.13
CA ALA A 133 0.84 -8.45 22.18
C ALA A 133 0.11 -9.80 22.18
N LEU A 134 -0.33 -10.26 21.02
CA LEU A 134 -0.95 -11.57 20.83
C LEU A 134 -0.05 -12.71 21.29
N ARG A 135 1.25 -12.65 20.95
CA ARG A 135 2.25 -13.64 21.39
C ARG A 135 2.39 -13.66 22.91
N LEU A 136 2.39 -12.50 23.56
CA LEU A 136 2.48 -12.41 25.01
C LEU A 136 1.25 -13.03 25.69
N ALA A 137 0.06 -12.69 25.21
CA ALA A 137 -1.20 -13.25 25.69
C ALA A 137 -1.30 -14.77 25.47
N MET A 138 -0.87 -15.25 24.31
CA MET A 138 -0.81 -16.70 24.03
C MET A 138 0.21 -17.41 24.92
N ASN A 139 1.34 -16.79 25.25
CA ASN A 139 2.32 -17.38 26.14
C ASN A 139 1.71 -17.59 27.53
N ASP A 140 1.02 -16.59 28.09
CA ASP A 140 0.35 -16.70 29.41
C ASP A 140 -0.69 -17.84 29.44
N VAL A 141 -1.55 -17.95 28.42
CA VAL A 141 -2.61 -18.98 28.38
C VAL A 141 -2.06 -20.38 28.07
N ALA A 142 -0.94 -20.49 27.37
CA ALA A 142 -0.31 -21.77 27.01
C ALA A 142 0.82 -22.19 27.97
N THR A 143 1.09 -21.48 29.06
CA THR A 143 2.26 -21.82 29.88
C THR A 143 2.01 -23.13 30.62
N ARG A 144 3.10 -23.92 30.73
CA ARG A 144 3.24 -25.17 31.48
C ARG A 144 2.44 -25.22 32.77
N ASP A 145 2.29 -24.12 33.51
CA ASP A 145 1.58 -24.12 34.78
C ASP A 145 0.06 -24.25 34.64
N PHE A 146 -0.57 -23.68 33.59
CA PHE A 146 -1.98 -23.93 33.27
C PHE A 146 -2.20 -25.36 32.78
N VAL A 147 -1.36 -25.81 31.84
CA VAL A 147 -1.42 -27.21 31.35
C VAL A 147 -1.18 -28.20 32.49
N ARG A 148 -0.30 -27.87 33.44
CA ARG A 148 0.02 -28.71 34.60
C ARG A 148 -0.99 -28.57 35.74
N SER A 149 -1.72 -27.46 35.87
CA SER A 149 -2.86 -27.38 36.77
C SER A 149 -3.99 -28.24 36.22
N GLU A 150 -4.31 -28.09 34.93
CA GLU A 150 -5.40 -28.83 34.30
C GLU A 150 -5.14 -30.35 34.29
N LEU A 151 -3.93 -30.78 33.93
CA LEU A 151 -3.55 -32.20 34.02
C LEU A 151 -3.70 -32.74 35.45
N ARG A 152 -3.43 -31.91 36.46
CA ARG A 152 -3.39 -32.32 37.85
C ARG A 152 -4.77 -32.31 38.48
N ASP A 153 -5.64 -31.37 38.10
CA ASP A 153 -7.05 -31.38 38.43
C ASP A 153 -7.70 -32.63 37.84
N MET A 154 -7.53 -32.90 36.54
CA MET A 154 -8.03 -34.12 35.89
C MET A 154 -7.50 -35.41 36.56
N LEU A 155 -6.21 -35.47 36.90
CA LEU A 155 -5.65 -36.62 37.63
C LEU A 155 -6.23 -36.77 39.04
N SER A 156 -6.47 -35.66 39.73
CA SER A 156 -7.04 -35.68 41.08
C SER A 156 -8.49 -36.15 41.09
N GLU A 157 -9.26 -35.78 40.06
CA GLU A 157 -10.64 -36.20 39.84
C GLU A 157 -10.72 -37.71 39.62
N ILE A 158 -9.89 -38.25 38.70
CA ILE A 158 -9.84 -39.70 38.44
C ILE A 158 -9.45 -40.48 39.70
N LEU A 159 -8.46 -40.00 40.47
CA LEU A 159 -8.04 -40.67 41.71
C LEU A 159 -9.12 -40.60 42.80
N ALA A 160 -9.91 -39.52 42.84
CA ALA A 160 -11.02 -39.40 43.78
C ALA A 160 -12.15 -40.39 43.43
N GLU A 161 -12.49 -40.53 42.14
CA GLU A 161 -13.43 -41.56 41.69
C GLU A 161 -12.96 -42.97 42.05
N GLU A 162 -11.68 -43.29 41.81
CA GLU A 162 -11.11 -44.61 42.15
C GLU A 162 -11.21 -44.91 43.65
N ARG A 163 -10.93 -43.91 44.51
CA ARG A 163 -11.07 -44.05 45.97
C ARG A 163 -12.51 -44.31 46.39
N LEU A 164 -13.45 -43.53 45.86
CA LEU A 164 -14.88 -43.73 46.16
C LEU A 164 -15.34 -45.11 45.72
N THR A 165 -14.94 -45.53 44.52
CA THR A 165 -15.25 -46.87 43.99
C THR A 165 -14.68 -47.97 44.89
N ARG A 166 -13.46 -47.77 45.41
CA ARG A 166 -12.78 -48.73 46.30
C ARG A 166 -13.37 -48.77 47.70
N GLU A 167 -13.81 -47.63 48.23
CA GLU A 167 -14.54 -47.54 49.51
C GLU A 167 -15.90 -48.22 49.40
N GLU A 168 -16.63 -47.98 48.31
CA GLU A 168 -17.92 -48.66 48.03
C GLU A 168 -17.73 -50.18 47.99
N ILE A 169 -16.71 -50.68 47.29
CA ILE A 169 -16.40 -52.13 47.24
C ILE A 169 -16.02 -52.68 48.62
N ALA A 170 -15.26 -51.93 49.43
CA ALA A 170 -14.86 -52.35 50.77
C ALA A 170 -16.06 -52.41 51.74
N GLU A 171 -16.97 -51.44 51.67
CA GLU A 171 -18.22 -51.42 52.45
C GLU A 171 -19.13 -52.61 52.07
N PHE A 172 -19.22 -52.93 50.77
CA PHE A 172 -19.89 -54.15 50.31
C PHE A 172 -19.24 -55.44 50.84
N GLN A 173 -17.91 -55.48 50.97
CA GLN A 173 -17.19 -56.63 51.53
C GLN A 173 -17.37 -56.77 53.04
N GLU A 174 -17.24 -55.70 53.83
CA GLU A 174 -17.50 -55.75 55.28
C GLU A 174 -18.94 -56.15 55.59
N GLY A 175 -19.92 -55.64 54.83
CA GLY A 175 -21.32 -56.06 54.98
C GLY A 175 -21.56 -57.55 54.66
N ALA A 176 -20.81 -58.12 53.72
CA ALA A 176 -20.90 -59.54 53.37
C ALA A 176 -20.17 -60.45 54.37
N ASP A 177 -19.09 -59.97 54.97
CA ASP A 177 -18.33 -60.71 55.99
C ASP A 177 -19.08 -60.76 57.35
N ASP A 178 -19.84 -59.71 57.68
CA ASP A 178 -20.69 -59.67 58.89
C ASP A 178 -21.92 -60.60 58.78
N GLU A 179 -22.46 -60.82 57.57
CA GLU A 179 -23.50 -61.83 57.31
C GLU A 179 -22.97 -63.28 57.34
N THR A 180 -21.69 -63.52 57.03
CA THR A 180 -21.10 -64.87 57.02
C THR A 180 -20.42 -65.27 58.33
N GLY A 181 -20.12 -64.31 59.23
CA GLY A 181 -19.61 -64.56 60.58
C GLY A 181 -20.64 -65.08 61.60
N ASN A 182 -21.94 -65.02 61.31
CA ASN A 182 -23.01 -65.49 62.19
C ASN A 182 -23.63 -66.82 61.73
N HIS A 183 -22.82 -67.87 61.59
CA HIS A 183 -23.34 -69.24 61.51
C HIS A 183 -22.92 -70.05 62.73
N PRO A 184 -23.74 -70.13 63.80
CA PRO A 184 -23.47 -71.06 64.88
C PRO A 184 -23.72 -72.48 64.37
N GLY A 185 -22.63 -73.17 64.02
CA GLY A 185 -22.62 -74.59 63.72
C GLY A 185 -23.19 -75.36 64.91
N HIS A 186 -24.46 -75.73 64.79
CA HIS A 186 -25.15 -76.62 65.70
C HIS A 186 -24.61 -78.04 65.49
N HIS A 187 -24.05 -78.65 66.53
CA HIS A 187 -23.97 -80.11 66.60
C HIS A 187 -24.32 -80.60 68.01
N PRO A 188 -25.25 -81.57 68.14
CA PRO A 188 -25.85 -81.94 69.42
C PRO A 188 -25.09 -83.05 70.14
N SER A 189 -25.29 -83.03 71.45
CA SER A 189 -25.01 -83.98 72.53
C SER A 189 -24.69 -85.44 72.16
N ARG A 190 -23.59 -85.98 72.70
CA ARG A 190 -23.61 -87.20 73.53
C ARG A 190 -22.31 -87.43 74.30
#